data_AF-A0A660XR99-F1
#
_entry.id   AF-A0A660XR99-F1
#
_cell.length_a   1.000
_cell.length_b   1.000
_cell.length_c   1.000
_cell.angle_alpha   90.00
_cell.angle_beta   90.00
_cell.angle_gamma   90.00
#
_symmetry.space_group_name_H-M   'P 1'
#
loop_
_entity.id
_entity.type
_entity.pdbx_description
1 polymer ?
#
loop_
_entity_poly.entity_id
_entity_poly.type
_entity_poly.pdbx_seq_one_letter_code
_entity_poly.pdbx_strand_id
1 'polypeptide(L)'
;MAGQKKNALETLTIALDSCRMYHHTSFLITLLCSFRNTLDFIIENTSDNEYFQTLYKNMYFIYEQPIISEGYRRRLDVLMPKLPDVELYTFGKYELKIRGKVIGKEKWQINKWQDILVYFLVNYKLKPSKDSILELLSNGKTGKHVDNQFHQLLSNFRKVLKPKIEFDLKRHPNQIKVVPKYLVYEQQHLSLKGGFLYCIDVLEFQELYEKGMDKNTDEKERINTLKQAITLYKGEFLPG
;
A
#
# COMPACT_ATOMS: atom_id res chain seq x y z
N MET A 1 -1.62 -5.82 -29.61
CA MET A 1 -1.69 -5.80 -28.12
C MET A 1 -2.04 -4.43 -27.53
N ALA A 2 -1.55 -3.30 -28.05
CA ALA A 2 -1.90 -1.97 -27.49
C ALA A 2 -3.40 -1.62 -27.60
N GLY A 3 -4.05 -1.89 -28.74
CA GLY A 3 -5.48 -1.63 -28.93
C GLY A 3 -6.40 -2.46 -28.01
N GLN A 4 -6.04 -3.71 -27.73
CA GLN A 4 -6.80 -4.57 -26.80
C GLN A 4 -6.73 -4.07 -25.36
N LYS A 5 -5.57 -3.56 -24.91
CA LYS A 5 -5.42 -2.96 -23.58
C LYS A 5 -6.23 -1.67 -23.44
N LYS A 6 -6.28 -0.86 -24.50
CA LYS A 6 -7.08 0.37 -24.55
C LYS A 6 -8.58 0.06 -24.42
N ASN A 7 -9.10 -0.85 -25.24
CA ASN A 7 -10.51 -1.25 -25.17
C ASN A 7 -10.87 -1.90 -23.83
N ALA A 8 -9.96 -2.71 -23.26
CA ALA A 8 -10.16 -3.31 -21.95
C ALA A 8 -10.20 -2.26 -20.83
N LEU A 9 -9.31 -1.25 -20.89
CA LEU A 9 -9.31 -0.14 -19.95
C LEU A 9 -10.61 0.68 -20.08
N GLU A 10 -11.01 1.05 -21.29
CA GLU A 10 -12.27 1.79 -21.55
C GLU A 10 -13.48 1.02 -21.01
N THR A 11 -13.56 -0.28 -21.29
CA THR A 11 -14.65 -1.13 -20.81
C THR A 11 -14.67 -1.23 -19.27
N LEU A 12 -13.49 -1.40 -18.66
CA LEU A 12 -13.37 -1.46 -17.19
C LEU A 12 -13.71 -0.12 -16.53
N THR A 13 -13.30 1.00 -17.12
CA THR A 13 -13.66 2.34 -16.65
C THR A 13 -15.17 2.53 -16.69
N ILE A 14 -15.83 2.20 -17.81
CA ILE A 14 -17.30 2.27 -17.92
C ILE A 14 -17.98 1.38 -16.87
N ALA A 15 -17.45 0.18 -16.63
CA ALA A 15 -17.98 -0.72 -15.61
C ALA A 15 -17.82 -0.17 -14.19
N LEU A 16 -16.69 0.48 -13.88
CA LEU A 16 -16.46 1.14 -12.58
C LEU A 16 -17.39 2.33 -12.39
N ASP A 17 -17.53 3.17 -13.41
CA ASP A 17 -18.45 4.33 -13.39
C ASP A 17 -19.90 3.86 -13.17
N SER A 18 -20.30 2.77 -13.83
CA SER A 18 -21.61 2.15 -13.62
C SER A 18 -21.75 1.62 -12.18
N CYS A 19 -20.76 0.89 -11.68
CA CYS A 19 -20.78 0.40 -10.30
C CYS A 19 -20.87 1.54 -9.27
N ARG A 20 -20.24 2.68 -9.56
CA ARG A 20 -20.32 3.90 -8.75
C ARG A 20 -21.71 4.51 -8.80
N MET A 21 -22.25 4.70 -10.01
CA MET A 21 -23.58 5.29 -10.23
C MET A 21 -24.69 4.49 -9.55
N TYR A 22 -24.59 3.17 -9.55
CA TYR A 22 -25.62 2.27 -9.00
C TYR A 22 -25.28 1.71 -7.61
N HIS A 23 -24.26 2.25 -6.93
CA HIS A 23 -23.83 1.83 -5.59
C HIS A 23 -23.57 0.31 -5.44
N HIS A 24 -23.04 -0.33 -6.48
CA HIS A 24 -22.72 -1.76 -6.49
C HIS A 24 -21.38 -2.09 -5.81
N THR A 25 -21.15 -1.52 -4.62
CA THR A 25 -19.90 -1.70 -3.85
C THR A 25 -19.61 -3.17 -3.56
N SER A 26 -20.64 -3.98 -3.26
CA SER A 26 -20.51 -5.41 -2.98
C SER A 26 -19.98 -6.22 -4.17
N PHE A 27 -20.33 -5.82 -5.40
CA PHE A 27 -19.82 -6.44 -6.62
C PHE A 27 -18.32 -6.15 -6.80
N LEU A 28 -17.91 -4.89 -6.60
CA LEU A 28 -16.50 -4.49 -6.70
C LEU A 28 -15.63 -5.11 -5.61
N ILE A 29 -16.17 -5.26 -4.41
CA ILE A 29 -15.54 -6.01 -3.32
C ILE A 29 -15.31 -7.47 -3.72
N THR A 30 -16.31 -8.10 -4.36
CA THR A 30 -16.18 -9.47 -4.87
C THR A 30 -15.12 -9.55 -5.98
N LEU A 31 -15.05 -8.54 -6.85
CA LEU A 31 -14.04 -8.43 -7.90
C LEU A 31 -12.63 -8.22 -7.33
N LEU A 32 -12.49 -7.39 -6.29
CA LEU A 32 -11.26 -7.21 -5.53
C LEU A 32 -10.79 -8.54 -4.93
N CYS A 33 -11.73 -9.33 -4.41
CA CYS A 33 -11.44 -10.63 -3.83
C CYS A 33 -11.02 -11.68 -4.87
N SER A 34 -11.63 -11.65 -6.05
CA SER A 34 -11.52 -12.73 -7.05
C SER A 34 -10.52 -12.41 -8.16
N PHE A 35 -10.26 -11.13 -8.42
CA PHE A 35 -9.50 -10.63 -9.57
C PHE A 35 -8.60 -9.44 -9.19
N ARG A 36 -7.78 -9.59 -8.15
CA ARG A 36 -6.87 -8.53 -7.69
C ARG A 36 -6.02 -7.90 -8.82
N ASN A 37 -5.55 -8.69 -9.78
CA ASN A 37 -4.76 -8.17 -10.91
C ASN A 37 -5.55 -7.20 -11.80
N THR A 38 -6.85 -7.42 -11.95
CA THR A 38 -7.72 -6.49 -12.70
C THR A 38 -7.80 -5.16 -11.97
N LEU A 39 -7.94 -5.21 -10.65
CA LEU A 39 -7.90 -4.00 -9.82
C LEU A 39 -6.55 -3.29 -9.92
N ASP A 40 -5.44 -4.03 -9.83
CA ASP A 40 -4.10 -3.48 -10.00
C ASP A 40 -3.92 -2.80 -11.37
N PHE A 41 -4.44 -3.41 -12.44
CA PHE A 41 -4.45 -2.80 -13.77
C PHE A 41 -5.23 -1.49 -13.78
N ILE A 42 -6.41 -1.46 -13.18
CA ILE A 42 -7.23 -0.26 -13.10
C ILE A 42 -6.50 0.83 -12.30
N ILE A 43 -6.03 0.54 -11.09
CA ILE A 43 -5.30 1.49 -10.24
C ILE A 43 -4.07 2.04 -10.99
N GLU A 44 -3.36 1.18 -11.74
CA GLU A 44 -2.21 1.63 -12.51
C GLU A 44 -2.54 2.61 -13.63
N ASN A 45 -3.75 2.55 -14.17
CA ASN A 45 -4.15 3.29 -15.38
C ASN A 45 -5.25 4.35 -15.12
N THR A 46 -5.61 4.57 -13.85
CA THR A 46 -6.62 5.57 -13.45
C THR A 46 -6.05 6.49 -12.36
N SER A 47 -6.66 7.66 -12.19
CA SER A 47 -6.28 8.63 -11.15
C SER A 47 -7.27 8.63 -9.97
N ASP A 48 -8.26 7.73 -9.95
CA ASP A 48 -9.35 7.72 -8.96
C ASP A 48 -8.93 7.08 -7.63
N ASN A 49 -7.93 7.68 -7.00
CA ASN A 49 -7.29 7.14 -5.80
C ASN A 49 -8.26 7.06 -4.62
N GLU A 50 -9.12 8.07 -4.46
CA GLU A 50 -10.08 8.19 -3.36
C GLU A 50 -11.14 7.08 -3.39
N TYR A 51 -11.58 6.71 -4.59
CA TYR A 51 -12.53 5.62 -4.76
C TYR A 51 -11.99 4.28 -4.27
N PHE A 52 -10.74 3.95 -4.62
CA PHE A 52 -10.11 2.72 -4.14
C PHE A 52 -9.88 2.73 -2.64
N GLN A 53 -9.50 3.87 -2.05
CA GLN A 53 -9.42 3.99 -0.59
C GLN A 53 -10.77 3.73 0.08
N THR A 54 -11.85 4.25 -0.48
CA THR A 54 -13.21 4.01 0.01
C THR A 54 -13.59 2.54 -0.10
N LEU A 55 -13.22 1.87 -1.20
CA LEU A 55 -13.43 0.44 -1.38
C LEU A 55 -12.74 -0.39 -0.30
N TYR A 56 -11.48 -0.05 0.04
CA TYR A 56 -10.76 -0.72 1.13
C TYR A 56 -11.41 -0.48 2.50
N LYS A 57 -11.86 0.74 2.80
CA LYS A 57 -12.59 1.03 4.04
C LYS A 57 -13.88 0.21 4.16
N ASN A 58 -14.62 0.10 3.07
CA ASN A 58 -15.85 -0.71 3.02
C ASN A 58 -15.56 -2.21 3.22
N MET A 59 -14.41 -2.70 2.73
CA MET A 59 -13.97 -4.08 2.99
C MET A 59 -13.77 -4.34 4.48
N TYR A 60 -13.02 -3.47 5.18
CA TYR A 60 -12.83 -3.59 6.63
C TYR A 60 -14.16 -3.50 7.37
N PHE A 61 -15.04 -2.56 7.00
CA PHE A 61 -16.35 -2.43 7.60
C PHE A 61 -17.20 -3.70 7.47
N ILE A 62 -17.27 -4.29 6.26
CA ILE A 62 -17.99 -5.55 6.02
C ILE A 62 -17.36 -6.70 6.81
N TYR A 63 -16.04 -6.75 6.88
CA TYR A 63 -15.31 -7.73 7.67
C TYR A 63 -15.58 -7.60 9.17
N GLU A 64 -16.07 -6.48 9.67
CA GLU A 64 -16.45 -6.35 11.09
C GLU A 64 -17.93 -6.66 11.34
N GLN A 65 -18.74 -6.82 10.29
CA GLN A 65 -20.18 -7.07 10.45
C GLN A 65 -20.47 -8.52 10.87
N PRO A 66 -21.37 -8.73 11.84
CA PRO A 66 -21.77 -10.07 12.29
C PRO A 66 -22.69 -10.81 11.31
N ILE A 67 -23.31 -10.10 10.35
CA ILE A 67 -24.39 -10.62 9.48
C ILE A 67 -23.86 -11.36 8.24
N ILE A 68 -22.54 -11.41 8.02
CA ILE A 68 -21.98 -12.10 6.86
C ILE A 68 -22.01 -13.63 7.01
N SER A 69 -22.28 -14.34 5.90
CA SER A 69 -22.28 -15.80 5.91
C SER A 69 -20.91 -16.37 6.23
N GLU A 70 -20.87 -17.51 6.91
CA GLU A 70 -19.62 -18.14 7.34
C GLU A 70 -18.69 -18.46 6.15
N GLY A 71 -19.24 -18.93 5.03
CA GLY A 71 -18.47 -19.18 3.81
C GLY A 71 -17.88 -17.91 3.20
N TYR A 72 -18.54 -16.76 3.36
CA TYR A 72 -17.97 -15.47 2.96
C TYR A 72 -16.90 -15.01 3.95
N ARG A 73 -17.12 -15.19 5.26
CA ARG A 73 -16.14 -14.90 6.30
C ARG A 73 -14.81 -15.60 6.06
N ARG A 74 -14.84 -16.91 5.85
CA ARG A 74 -13.64 -17.71 5.58
C ARG A 74 -12.86 -17.21 4.36
N ARG A 75 -13.56 -16.76 3.32
CA ARG A 75 -12.92 -16.16 2.14
C ARG A 75 -12.22 -14.84 2.48
N LEU A 76 -12.87 -14.00 3.29
CA LEU A 76 -12.26 -12.76 3.77
C LEU A 76 -11.07 -13.04 4.69
N ASP A 77 -11.13 -14.00 5.61
CA ASP A 77 -10.01 -14.31 6.52
C ASP A 77 -8.72 -14.69 5.75
N VAL A 78 -8.85 -15.33 4.59
CA VAL A 78 -7.72 -15.65 3.71
C VAL A 78 -7.20 -14.41 2.96
N LEU A 79 -8.08 -13.45 2.68
CA LEU A 79 -7.80 -12.28 1.86
C LEU A 79 -7.29 -11.08 2.66
N MET A 80 -7.89 -10.80 3.83
CA MET A 80 -7.59 -9.63 4.65
C MET A 80 -6.09 -9.48 4.94
N PRO A 81 -5.34 -10.55 5.30
CA PRO A 81 -3.89 -10.42 5.51
C PRO A 81 -3.10 -10.07 4.24
N LYS A 82 -3.69 -10.20 3.05
CA LYS A 82 -3.06 -9.91 1.75
C LYS A 82 -3.64 -8.65 1.10
N LEU A 83 -4.60 -8.01 1.76
CA LEU A 83 -5.32 -6.86 1.24
C LEU A 83 -4.42 -5.61 1.14
N PRO A 84 -3.62 -5.27 2.18
CA PRO A 84 -2.62 -4.21 2.05
C PRO A 84 -1.59 -4.53 0.97
N ASP A 85 -1.25 -3.53 0.15
CA ASP A 85 -0.18 -3.66 -0.83
C ASP A 85 1.18 -3.63 -0.15
N VAL A 86 1.36 -2.75 0.84
CA VAL A 86 2.55 -2.65 1.67
C VAL A 86 2.12 -2.51 3.13
N GLU A 87 2.74 -3.29 4.00
CA GLU A 87 2.57 -3.18 5.45
C GLU A 87 3.94 -2.95 6.08
N LEU A 88 4.03 -1.98 6.97
CA LEU A 88 5.23 -1.71 7.74
C LEU A 88 4.85 -1.63 9.22
N TYR A 89 5.42 -2.56 10.00
CA TYR A 89 5.37 -2.56 11.44
C TYR A 89 6.70 -2.05 11.99
N THR A 90 6.63 -1.06 12.86
CA THR A 90 7.76 -0.37 13.47
C THR A 90 7.72 -0.41 14.99
N PHE A 91 6.56 -0.61 15.63
CA PHE A 91 6.47 -0.72 17.08
C PHE A 91 6.61 -2.17 17.56
N GLY A 92 7.63 -2.46 18.36
CA GLY A 92 7.85 -3.76 19.03
C GLY A 92 8.37 -4.90 18.13
N LYS A 93 8.03 -4.89 16.84
CA LYS A 93 8.64 -5.78 15.84
C LYS A 93 8.81 -5.02 14.54
N TYR A 94 10.04 -4.96 14.05
CA TYR A 94 10.30 -4.48 12.70
C TYR A 94 9.94 -5.54 11.65
N GLU A 95 8.92 -5.25 10.83
CA GLU A 95 8.45 -6.17 9.78
C GLU A 95 7.88 -5.41 8.58
N LEU A 96 8.47 -5.61 7.41
CA LEU A 96 7.94 -5.13 6.12
C LEU A 96 7.25 -6.29 5.40
N LYS A 97 5.99 -6.13 5.01
CA LYS A 97 5.25 -7.10 4.18
C LYS A 97 4.80 -6.48 2.87
N ILE A 98 4.73 -7.33 1.85
CA ILE A 98 4.10 -7.02 0.57
C ILE A 98 3.01 -8.05 0.35
N ARG A 99 1.75 -7.63 0.39
CA ARG A 99 0.56 -8.50 0.29
C ARG A 99 0.62 -9.67 1.26
N GLY A 100 0.83 -9.38 2.54
CA GLY A 100 0.92 -10.37 3.63
C GLY A 100 2.21 -11.18 3.67
N LYS A 101 3.10 -11.03 2.68
CA LYS A 101 4.38 -11.75 2.66
C LYS A 101 5.49 -10.90 3.28
N VAL A 102 6.07 -11.41 4.35
CA VAL A 102 7.25 -10.82 5.01
C VAL A 102 8.43 -10.78 4.04
N ILE A 103 9.07 -9.61 3.96
CA ILE A 103 10.31 -9.38 3.24
C ILE A 103 11.47 -9.66 4.18
N GLY A 104 12.18 -10.76 3.93
CA GLY A 104 13.35 -11.12 4.71
C GLY A 104 14.59 -10.28 4.36
N LYS A 105 15.59 -10.30 5.25
CA LYS A 105 16.84 -9.55 5.12
C LYS A 105 17.61 -9.92 3.85
N GLU A 106 17.45 -11.14 3.34
CA GLU A 106 18.10 -11.66 2.12
C GLU A 106 17.65 -10.95 0.83
N LYS A 107 16.53 -10.22 0.86
CA LYS A 107 16.06 -9.43 -0.28
C LYS A 107 16.83 -8.13 -0.45
N TRP A 108 17.53 -7.70 0.60
CA TRP A 108 18.28 -6.45 0.62
C TRP A 108 19.70 -6.70 0.17
N GLN A 109 20.18 -5.87 -0.76
CA GLN A 109 21.57 -5.92 -1.19
C GLN A 109 22.49 -5.24 -0.18
N ILE A 110 21.98 -4.22 0.52
CA ILE A 110 22.70 -3.40 1.49
C ILE A 110 21.73 -3.09 2.63
N ASN A 111 22.12 -3.37 3.88
CA ASN A 111 21.25 -3.13 5.06
C ASN A 111 20.81 -1.66 5.15
N LYS A 112 21.72 -0.71 4.88
CA LYS A 112 21.40 0.74 4.87
C LYS A 112 20.24 1.10 3.92
N TRP A 113 20.03 0.34 2.85
CA TRP A 113 18.91 0.60 1.93
C TRP A 113 17.57 0.26 2.56
N GLN A 114 17.53 -0.73 3.45
CA GLN A 114 16.36 -1.07 4.23
C GLN A 114 15.93 0.12 5.09
N ASP A 115 16.87 0.70 5.83
CA ASP A 115 16.62 1.84 6.72
C ASP A 115 16.13 3.05 5.92
N ILE A 116 16.69 3.30 4.73
CA ILE A 116 16.26 4.39 3.86
C ILE A 116 14.85 4.15 3.31
N LEU A 117 14.49 2.91 2.98
CA LEU A 117 13.11 2.63 2.55
C LEU A 117 12.14 2.85 3.71
N VAL A 118 12.49 2.39 4.92
CA VAL A 118 11.67 2.58 6.12
C VAL A 118 11.49 4.07 6.40
N TYR A 119 12.58 4.85 6.38
CA TYR A 119 12.51 6.30 6.50
C TYR A 119 11.57 6.91 5.45
N PHE A 120 11.71 6.52 4.18
CA PHE A 120 10.82 6.99 3.12
C PHE A 120 9.36 6.63 3.39
N LEU A 121 9.07 5.40 3.79
CA LEU A 121 7.71 4.92 4.07
C LEU A 121 7.11 5.64 5.28
N VAL A 122 7.87 5.89 6.35
CA VAL A 122 7.37 6.64 7.50
C VAL A 122 7.14 8.12 7.15
N ASN A 123 7.88 8.66 6.19
CA ASN A 123 7.81 10.09 5.82
C ASN A 123 7.15 10.34 4.45
N TYR A 124 6.46 9.36 3.87
CA TYR A 124 6.04 9.46 2.46
C TYR A 124 5.10 10.65 2.20
N LYS A 125 4.30 11.03 3.21
CA LYS A 125 3.39 12.17 3.16
C LYS A 125 4.12 13.51 3.03
N LEU A 126 5.38 13.59 3.47
CA LEU A 126 6.24 14.76 3.35
C LEU A 126 6.88 14.91 1.97
N LYS A 127 6.67 13.95 1.05
CA LYS A 127 7.22 13.93 -0.31
C LYS A 127 8.74 14.20 -0.34
N PRO A 128 9.55 13.37 0.34
CA PRO A 128 10.99 13.60 0.45
C PRO A 128 11.63 13.81 -0.93
N SER A 129 12.44 14.85 -1.04
CA SER A 129 13.19 15.15 -2.26
C SER A 129 14.28 14.10 -2.48
N LYS A 130 14.73 14.00 -3.73
CA LYS A 130 15.93 13.23 -4.08
C LYS A 130 17.09 13.62 -3.16
N ASP A 131 17.34 14.91 -2.98
CA ASP A 131 18.45 15.41 -2.14
C ASP A 131 18.33 14.95 -0.69
N SER A 132 17.12 14.98 -0.11
CA SER A 132 16.89 14.47 1.25
C SER A 132 17.26 12.99 1.37
N ILE A 133 16.96 12.19 0.35
CA ILE A 133 17.31 10.76 0.30
C ILE A 133 18.82 10.59 0.05
N LEU A 134 19.44 11.47 -0.74
CA LEU A 134 20.89 11.45 -1.00
C LEU A 134 21.70 11.78 0.25
N GLU A 135 21.25 12.72 1.08
CA GLU A 135 21.89 13.06 2.35
C GLU A 135 21.98 11.83 3.27
N LEU A 136 20.89 11.04 3.34
CA LEU A 136 20.86 9.78 4.08
C LEU A 136 21.83 8.74 3.50
N LEU A 137 21.98 8.68 2.18
CA LEU A 137 22.92 7.77 1.52
C LEU A 137 24.38 8.14 1.79
N SER A 138 24.69 9.43 1.77
CA SER A 138 26.04 9.93 1.55
C SER A 138 26.89 10.15 2.81
N ASN A 139 26.31 10.21 4.01
CA ASN A 139 27.03 10.66 5.22
C ASN A 139 27.84 11.95 4.96
N GLY A 140 27.36 12.86 4.09
CA GLY A 140 28.06 14.10 3.72
C GLY A 140 29.01 14.02 2.51
N LYS A 141 29.08 12.93 1.76
CA LYS A 141 29.86 12.83 0.50
C LYS A 141 29.04 13.26 -0.73
N THR A 142 29.46 14.28 -1.47
CA THR A 142 28.76 14.77 -2.68
C THR A 142 29.49 14.38 -3.98
N GLY A 143 28.75 14.17 -5.08
CA GLY A 143 29.32 13.94 -6.43
C GLY A 143 28.52 12.98 -7.32
N LYS A 144 28.90 12.83 -8.61
CA LYS A 144 28.23 11.97 -9.62
C LYS A 144 28.02 10.51 -9.19
N HIS A 145 28.83 10.02 -8.26
CA HIS A 145 28.71 8.67 -7.69
C HIS A 145 27.38 8.48 -6.91
N VAL A 146 26.88 9.54 -6.28
CA VAL A 146 25.71 9.53 -5.40
C VAL A 146 24.40 9.43 -6.21
N ASP A 147 24.35 10.05 -7.39
CA ASP A 147 23.22 9.93 -8.31
C ASP A 147 23.04 8.51 -8.85
N ASN A 148 24.14 7.85 -9.22
CA ASN A 148 24.11 6.46 -9.63
C ASN A 148 23.63 5.55 -8.48
N GLN A 149 24.07 5.83 -7.25
CA GLN A 149 23.60 5.10 -6.06
C GLN A 149 22.10 5.30 -5.83
N PHE A 150 21.55 6.49 -6.05
CA PHE A 150 20.11 6.74 -5.95
C PHE A 150 19.31 5.91 -6.95
N HIS A 151 19.74 5.83 -8.20
CA HIS A 151 19.06 5.01 -9.21
C HIS A 151 19.15 3.51 -8.88
N GLN A 152 20.28 3.05 -8.34
CA GLN A 152 20.42 1.68 -7.84
C GLN A 152 19.50 1.41 -6.65
N LEU A 153 19.45 2.33 -5.68
CA LEU A 153 18.56 2.29 -4.53
C LEU A 153 17.09 2.18 -4.99
N LEU A 154 16.65 3.07 -5.88
CA LEU A 154 15.29 3.08 -6.39
C LEU A 154 14.95 1.80 -7.16
N SER A 155 15.89 1.27 -7.94
CA SER A 155 15.74 -0.03 -8.63
C SER A 155 15.57 -1.17 -7.62
N ASN A 156 16.36 -1.16 -6.54
CA ASN A 156 16.25 -2.13 -5.45
C ASN A 156 14.91 -2.02 -4.73
N PHE A 157 14.47 -0.81 -4.37
CA PHE A 157 13.17 -0.58 -3.73
C PHE A 157 12.04 -1.13 -4.59
N ARG A 158 12.03 -0.80 -5.88
CA ARG A 158 11.03 -1.33 -6.83
C ARG A 158 11.07 -2.86 -6.91
N LYS A 159 12.24 -3.48 -6.80
CA LYS A 159 12.40 -4.94 -6.81
C LYS A 159 11.89 -5.59 -5.51
N VAL A 160 12.19 -4.98 -4.36
CA VAL A 160 11.76 -5.45 -3.03
C VAL A 160 10.26 -5.33 -2.88
N LEU A 161 9.70 -4.18 -3.27
CA LEU A 161 8.26 -3.89 -3.19
C LEU A 161 7.45 -4.60 -4.28
N LYS A 162 8.08 -5.28 -5.24
CA LYS A 162 7.36 -5.97 -6.30
C LYS A 162 6.56 -7.14 -5.74
N PRO A 163 5.23 -7.18 -5.91
CA PRO A 163 4.44 -8.31 -5.42
C PRO A 163 4.82 -9.59 -6.18
N LYS A 164 4.85 -10.71 -5.46
CA LYS A 164 4.92 -12.03 -6.11
C LYS A 164 3.56 -12.31 -6.75
N ILE A 165 3.51 -12.25 -8.08
CA ILE A 165 2.34 -12.65 -8.84
C ILE A 165 2.44 -14.16 -9.05
N GLU A 166 1.77 -14.94 -8.19
CA GLU A 166 1.69 -16.39 -8.32
C GLU A 166 0.53 -16.74 -9.27
N PHE A 167 0.83 -16.89 -10.56
CA PHE A 167 -0.13 -17.41 -11.54
C PHE A 167 0.51 -18.50 -12.39
N ASP A 168 -0.24 -19.57 -12.61
CA ASP A 168 0.03 -20.55 -13.65
C ASP A 168 -0.40 -19.97 -15.01
N LEU A 169 0.52 -19.21 -15.62
CA LEU A 169 0.35 -18.57 -16.93
C LEU A 169 -0.06 -19.54 -18.05
N LYS A 170 0.11 -20.85 -17.84
CA LYS A 170 -0.30 -21.88 -18.80
C LYS A 170 -1.82 -22.00 -18.92
N ARG A 171 -2.58 -21.68 -17.88
CA ARG A 171 -4.04 -21.85 -17.86
C ARG A 171 -4.82 -20.64 -18.39
N HIS A 172 -4.23 -19.44 -18.33
CA HIS A 172 -4.91 -18.20 -18.73
C HIS A 172 -3.97 -17.25 -19.52
N PRO A 173 -3.60 -17.61 -20.76
CA PRO A 173 -2.60 -16.87 -21.57
C PRO A 173 -3.03 -15.45 -21.95
N ASN A 174 -4.33 -15.13 -21.87
CA ASN A 174 -4.90 -13.83 -22.26
C ASN A 174 -5.02 -12.82 -21.11
N GLN A 175 -4.53 -13.13 -19.90
CA GLN A 175 -4.61 -12.18 -18.78
C GLN A 175 -3.63 -11.02 -18.95
N ILE A 176 -4.13 -9.80 -18.69
CA ILE A 176 -3.32 -8.58 -18.71
C ILE A 176 -2.32 -8.64 -17.54
N LYS A 177 -1.03 -8.76 -17.89
CA LYS A 177 0.05 -8.72 -16.89
C LYS A 177 0.38 -7.27 -16.55
N VAL A 178 0.02 -6.84 -15.35
CA VAL A 178 0.44 -5.55 -14.78
C VAL A 178 1.21 -5.83 -13.51
N VAL A 179 2.39 -5.25 -13.42
CA VAL A 179 3.17 -5.23 -12.19
C VAL A 179 2.91 -3.86 -11.56
N PRO A 180 2.24 -3.81 -10.39
CA PRO A 180 2.04 -2.58 -9.66
C PRO A 180 3.35 -1.82 -9.44
N LYS A 181 3.30 -0.51 -9.62
CA LYS A 181 4.38 0.44 -9.36
C LYS A 181 4.00 1.26 -8.14
N TYR A 182 4.34 0.74 -6.96
CA TYR A 182 4.07 1.43 -5.70
C TYR A 182 4.88 2.71 -5.51
N LEU A 183 6.04 2.82 -6.16
CA LEU A 183 6.90 4.00 -6.10
C LEU A 183 6.88 4.81 -7.40
N VAL A 184 6.56 6.09 -7.27
CA VAL A 184 6.61 7.08 -8.34
C VAL A 184 7.75 8.05 -8.05
N TYR A 185 8.55 8.33 -9.07
CA TYR A 185 9.64 9.32 -8.98
C TYR A 185 9.45 10.33 -10.11
N GLU A 186 8.96 11.51 -9.75
CA GLU A 186 8.58 12.59 -10.67
C GLU A 186 9.02 13.91 -10.08
N GLN A 187 9.51 14.84 -10.92
CA GLN A 187 9.94 16.18 -10.49
C GLN A 187 10.93 16.17 -9.31
N GLN A 188 11.81 15.16 -9.25
CA GLN A 188 12.77 14.96 -8.16
C GLN A 188 12.18 14.61 -6.78
N HIS A 189 10.89 14.27 -6.73
CA HIS A 189 10.24 13.76 -5.52
C HIS A 189 9.98 12.27 -5.65
N LEU A 190 10.26 11.54 -4.59
CA LEU A 190 9.82 10.15 -4.44
C LEU A 190 8.48 10.15 -3.71
N SER A 191 7.50 9.41 -4.22
CA SER A 191 6.17 9.30 -3.63
C SER A 191 5.60 7.89 -3.77
N LEU A 192 4.61 7.58 -2.93
CA LEU A 192 3.80 6.38 -3.08
C LEU A 192 2.68 6.64 -4.11
N LYS A 193 2.44 5.68 -5.00
CA LYS A 193 1.34 5.77 -5.96
C LYS A 193 0.01 5.70 -5.23
N GLY A 194 -0.91 6.61 -5.54
CA GLY A 194 -2.26 6.60 -4.99
C GLY A 194 -3.07 5.36 -5.42
N GLY A 195 -4.19 5.13 -4.74
CA GLY A 195 -5.12 4.03 -5.03
C GLY A 195 -4.69 2.66 -4.49
N PHE A 196 -3.43 2.49 -4.08
CA PHE A 196 -2.96 1.32 -3.34
C PHE A 196 -3.14 1.48 -1.82
N LEU A 197 -3.22 0.37 -1.11
CA LEU A 197 -3.41 0.36 0.34
C LEU A 197 -2.07 0.21 1.06
N TYR A 198 -1.65 1.26 1.77
CA TYR A 198 -0.43 1.28 2.57
C TYR A 198 -0.80 1.32 4.05
N CYS A 199 -0.38 0.30 4.81
CA CYS A 199 -0.63 0.21 6.25
C CYS A 199 0.69 0.37 6.99
N ILE A 200 0.89 1.51 7.64
CA ILE A 200 2.13 1.83 8.36
C ILE A 200 1.73 2.20 9.78
N ASP A 201 2.11 1.38 10.75
CA ASP A 201 1.61 1.47 12.12
C ASP A 201 1.90 2.82 12.80
N VAL A 202 3.06 3.42 12.55
CA VAL A 202 3.39 4.75 13.08
C VAL A 202 2.54 5.86 12.45
N LEU A 203 2.14 5.72 11.19
CA LEU A 203 1.27 6.71 10.55
C LEU A 203 -0.17 6.56 11.04
N GLU A 204 -0.64 5.32 11.23
CA GLU A 204 -1.94 5.05 11.82
C GLU A 204 -2.00 5.56 13.27
N PHE A 205 -0.92 5.37 14.04
CA PHE A 205 -0.78 5.94 15.38
C PHE A 205 -0.89 7.47 15.36
N GLN A 206 -0.17 8.14 14.45
CA GLN A 206 -0.22 9.60 14.31
C GLN A 206 -1.63 10.09 13.96
N GLU A 207 -2.30 9.44 13.00
CA GLU A 207 -3.67 9.79 12.61
C GLU A 207 -4.67 9.63 13.78
N LEU A 208 -4.59 8.51 14.52
CA LEU A 208 -5.43 8.28 15.68
C LEU A 208 -5.11 9.26 16.82
N TYR A 209 -3.84 9.59 17.03
CA TYR A 209 -3.43 10.57 18.03
C TYR A 209 -3.97 11.95 17.69
N GLU A 210 -3.79 12.42 16.46
CA GLU A 210 -4.31 13.72 15.98
C GLU A 210 -5.85 13.77 16.13
N LYS A 211 -6.55 12.70 15.72
CA LYS A 211 -8.01 12.61 15.87
C LYS A 211 -8.44 12.64 17.35
N GLY A 212 -7.75 11.90 18.22
CA GLY A 212 -8.05 11.87 19.66
C GLY A 212 -7.77 13.20 20.38
N MET A 213 -6.87 14.01 19.83
CA MET A 213 -6.52 15.34 20.33
C MET A 213 -7.44 16.45 19.82
N ASP A 214 -8.30 16.18 18.83
CA ASP A 214 -9.28 17.15 18.32
C ASP A 214 -10.31 17.48 19.41
N LYS A 215 -10.32 18.75 19.83
CA LYS A 215 -11.22 19.27 20.88
C LYS A 215 -12.67 19.37 20.44
N ASN A 216 -12.95 19.26 19.14
CA ASN A 216 -14.31 19.30 18.60
C ASN A 216 -15.03 17.94 18.66
N THR A 217 -14.30 16.88 19.00
CA THR A 217 -14.84 15.52 19.11
C THR A 217 -15.29 15.24 20.55
N ASP A 218 -16.35 14.44 20.72
CA ASP A 218 -16.84 14.02 22.04
C ASP A 218 -15.75 13.35 22.88
N GLU A 219 -15.77 13.59 24.19
CA GLU A 219 -14.74 13.09 25.11
C GLU A 219 -14.62 11.56 25.08
N LYS A 220 -15.74 10.83 24.99
CA LYS A 220 -15.69 9.36 24.93
C LYS A 220 -15.07 8.87 23.64
N GLU A 221 -15.41 9.49 22.51
CA GLU A 221 -14.81 9.15 21.21
C GLU A 221 -13.31 9.47 21.21
N ARG A 222 -12.89 10.59 21.79
CA ARG A 222 -11.47 10.93 21.95
C ARG A 222 -10.71 9.89 22.77
N ILE A 223 -11.25 9.50 23.93
CA ILE A 223 -10.65 8.47 24.78
C ILE A 223 -10.55 7.13 24.03
N ASN A 224 -11.61 6.73 23.33
CA ASN A 224 -11.60 5.48 22.56
C ASN A 224 -10.58 5.51 21.42
N THR A 225 -10.48 6.64 20.71
CA THR A 225 -9.49 6.84 19.64
C THR A 225 -8.05 6.76 20.18
N LEU A 226 -7.78 7.41 21.32
CA LEU A 226 -6.46 7.35 21.96
C LEU A 226 -6.13 5.94 22.47
N LYS A 227 -7.12 5.21 23.00
CA LYS A 227 -6.94 3.80 23.36
C LYS A 227 -6.55 2.95 22.14
N GLN A 228 -7.21 3.16 21.00
CA GLN A 228 -6.84 2.48 19.75
C GLN A 228 -5.39 2.81 19.35
N ALA A 229 -4.97 4.09 19.42
CA ALA A 229 -3.59 4.47 19.15
C ALA A 229 -2.59 3.71 20.04
N ILE A 230 -2.85 3.65 21.35
CA ILE A 230 -2.00 2.91 22.31
C ILE A 230 -1.91 1.42 21.95
N THR A 231 -2.99 0.81 21.44
CA THR A 231 -2.93 -0.61 21.05
C THR A 231 -1.98 -0.90 19.90
N LEU A 232 -1.63 0.09 19.06
CA LEU A 232 -0.63 -0.08 18.00
C LEU A 232 0.79 -0.16 18.55
N TYR A 233 1.05 0.46 19.72
CA TYR A 233 2.36 0.44 20.33
C TYR A 233 2.65 -0.92 21.00
N LYS A 234 3.44 -1.77 20.33
CA LYS A 234 3.81 -3.12 20.84
C LYS A 234 5.21 -3.21 21.46
N GLY A 235 5.94 -2.10 21.55
CA GLY A 235 7.29 -2.05 22.12
C GLY A 235 8.13 -0.95 21.50
N GLU A 236 9.46 -1.05 21.64
CA GLU A 236 10.43 -0.09 21.11
C GLU A 236 10.22 0.18 19.62
N PHE A 237 10.53 1.40 19.18
CA PHE A 237 10.43 1.81 17.79
C PHE A 237 11.64 1.31 17.00
N LEU A 238 11.38 0.60 15.89
CA LEU A 238 12.37 -0.08 15.06
C LEU A 238 13.37 -0.90 15.89
N PRO A 239 12.90 -1.92 16.64
CA PRO A 239 13.78 -2.74 17.45
C PRO A 239 14.64 -3.62 16.54
N GLY A 240 15.96 -3.50 16.64
CA GLY A 240 16.91 -4.24 15.81
C GLY A 240 18.26 -3.57 15.65
#